data_AF-A0A7C2LK09-F1
#
_entry.id   AF-A0A7C2LK09-F1
#
_cell.length_a   1.000
_cell.length_b   1.000
_cell.length_c   1.000
_cell.angle_alpha   90.00
_cell.angle_beta   90.00
_cell.angle_gamma   90.00
#
_symmetry.space_group_name_H-M   'P 1'
#
loop_
_entity.id
_entity.type
_entity.pdbx_description
1 polymer ?
#
loop_
_entity_poly.entity_id
_entity_poly.type
_entity_poly.pdbx_seq_one_letter_code
_entity_poly.pdbx_strand_id
1 'polypeptide(L)' 'MTEAILKKISNIERMLIEINSKIDNFLGMEELTEEEWEEVRKIRKEIKKGEYVSLDEINW' A
#
# COMPACT_ATOMS: atom_id res chain seq x y z
N MET A 1 -17.19 8.73 -20.34
CA MET A 1 -15.97 9.12 -19.58
C MET A 1 -15.91 8.49 -18.20
N THR A 2 -17.04 8.20 -17.54
CA THR A 2 -17.12 7.60 -16.20
C THR A 2 -16.65 6.14 -16.14
N GLU A 3 -16.99 5.34 -17.14
CA GLU A 3 -16.79 3.88 -17.10
C GLU A 3 -15.31 3.46 -17.25
N ALA A 4 -14.55 4.15 -18.08
CA ALA A 4 -13.11 3.90 -18.25
C ALA A 4 -12.31 4.28 -16.98
N ILE A 5 -12.73 5.34 -16.28
CA ILE A 5 -12.12 5.77 -15.02
C ILE A 5 -12.48 4.77 -13.90
N LEU A 6 -13.75 4.39 -13.79
CA LEU A 6 -14.20 3.35 -12.85
C LEU A 6 -13.43 2.04 -13.04
N LYS A 7 -13.27 1.58 -14.28
CA LYS A 7 -12.49 0.37 -14.59
C LYS A 7 -11.03 0.49 -14.16
N LYS A 8 -10.41 1.67 -14.33
CA LYS A 8 -9.04 1.91 -13.86
C LYS A 8 -8.97 1.90 -12.34
N ILE A 9 -9.91 2.52 -11.64
CA ILE A 9 -9.97 2.55 -10.18
C ILE A 9 -10.16 1.13 -9.62
N SER A 10 -11.10 0.34 -10.15
CA SER A 10 -11.30 -1.04 -9.71
C SER A 10 -10.09 -1.94 -9.97
N ASN A 11 -9.36 -1.70 -11.07
CA ASN A 11 -8.10 -2.41 -11.33
C ASN A 11 -7.03 -2.04 -10.29
N ILE A 12 -6.89 -0.76 -9.96
CA ILE A 12 -5.95 -0.28 -8.94
C ILE A 12 -6.31 -0.88 -7.57
N GLU A 13 -7.60 -0.88 -7.20
CA GLU A 13 -8.08 -1.49 -5.96
C GLU A 13 -7.71 -2.98 -5.88
N ARG A 14 -7.91 -3.74 -6.96
CA ARG A 14 -7.52 -5.15 -7.02
C ARG A 14 -6.02 -5.34 -6.84
N MET A 15 -5.21 -4.51 -7.49
CA MET A 15 -3.75 -4.57 -7.37
C MET A 15 -3.29 -4.27 -5.93
N LEU A 16 -3.92 -3.31 -5.25
CA LEU A 16 -3.63 -2.98 -3.85
C LEU A 16 -3.97 -4.14 -2.91
N ILE A 17 -5.11 -4.82 -3.12
CA ILE A 17 -5.48 -6.01 -2.35
C ILE A 17 -4.45 -7.12 -2.55
N GLU A 18 -4.06 -7.41 -3.80
CA GLU A 18 -3.05 -8.42 -4.11
C GLU A 18 -1.69 -8.11 -3.48
N ILE A 19 -1.26 -6.83 -3.48
CA ILE A 19 -0.03 -6.39 -2.82
C ILE A 19 -0.13 -6.58 -1.30
N ASN A 20 -1.24 -6.19 -0.68
CA ASN A 20 -1.42 -6.35 0.76
C ASN A 20 -1.35 -7.83 1.17
N SER A 21 -1.99 -8.74 0.43
CA SER A 21 -1.89 -10.18 0.70
C SER A 21 -0.46 -10.72 0.52
N LYS A 22 0.31 -10.21 -0.45
CA LYS A 22 1.72 -10.60 -0.62
C LYS A 22 2.59 -10.08 0.51
N ILE A 23 2.35 -8.86 1.01
CA ILE A 23 3.02 -8.31 2.18
C ILE A 23 2.69 -9.16 3.40
N ASP A 24 1.41 -9.43 3.68
CA ASP A 24 1.00 -10.26 4.83
C ASP A 24 1.65 -11.66 4.78
N ASN A 25 1.74 -12.26 3.59
CA ASN A 25 2.45 -13.53 3.40
C ASN A 25 3.97 -13.40 3.62
N PHE A 26 4.60 -12.31 3.16
CA PHE A 26 6.02 -12.04 3.34
C PHE A 26 6.37 -11.80 4.82
N LEU A 27 5.56 -10.99 5.52
CA LEU A 27 5.65 -10.75 6.96
C LEU A 27 5.29 -11.99 7.80
N GLY A 28 4.64 -12.99 7.20
CA GLY A 28 4.42 -14.29 7.82
C GLY A 28 5.62 -15.24 7.73
N MET A 29 6.61 -14.94 6.88
CA MET A 29 7.84 -15.73 6.73
C MET A 29 8.99 -15.22 7.60
N GLU A 30 9.00 -13.92 7.95
CA GLU A 30 9.94 -13.30 8.90
C GLU A 30 9.14 -12.51 9.94
N GLU A 31 9.30 -12.81 11.23
CA GLU A 31 8.71 -11.99 12.29
C GLU A 31 9.32 -10.59 12.25
N LEU A 32 8.49 -9.59 11.94
CA LEU A 32 8.90 -8.19 12.06
C LEU A 32 9.29 -7.87 13.50
N THR A 33 10.39 -7.14 13.65
CA THR A 33 10.76 -6.51 14.91
C THR A 33 9.76 -5.40 15.29
N GLU A 34 9.74 -4.99 16.56
CA GLU A 34 8.86 -3.89 17.00
C GLU A 34 9.14 -2.56 16.30
N GLU A 35 10.39 -2.31 15.88
CA GLU A 35 10.77 -1.11 15.15
C GLU A 35 10.16 -1.10 13.75
N GLU A 36 10.26 -2.22 13.02
CA GLU A 36 9.65 -2.38 11.69
C GLU A 36 8.11 -2.33 11.77
N TRP A 37 7.51 -2.88 12.83
CA TRP A 37 6.07 -2.73 13.08
C TRP A 37 5.66 -1.28 13.29
N GLU A 38 6.48 -0.47 13.94
CA GLU A 38 6.19 0.96 14.14
C GLU A 38 6.26 1.73 12.82
N GLU A 39 7.19 1.40 11.93
CA GLU A 39 7.23 1.96 10.57
C GLU A 39 5.98 1.58 9.76
N VAL A 40 5.55 0.32 9.80
CA VAL A 40 4.32 -0.12 9.14
C VAL A 40 3.09 0.62 9.67
N ARG A 41 3.01 0.83 10.99
CA ARG A 41 1.92 1.61 11.61
C ARG A 41 1.96 3.08 11.15
N LYS A 42 3.15 3.67 11.00
CA LYS A 42 3.32 5.05 10.51
C LYS A 42 2.83 5.19 9.07
N ILE A 43 3.26 4.30 8.18
CA ILE A 43 2.81 4.26 6.78
C ILE A 43 1.28 4.12 6.69
N ARG A 44 0.69 3.22 7.50
CA ARG A 44 -0.78 3.06 7.55
C ARG A 44 -1.50 4.33 8.01
N LYS A 45 -0.93 5.10 8.94
CA LYS A 45 -1.49 6.39 9.39
C LYS A 45 -1.41 7.45 8.29
N GLU A 46 -0.28 7.53 7.58
CA GLU A 46 -0.06 8.46 6.45
C GLU A 46 -1.06 8.20 5.31
N ILE A 47 -1.22 6.94 4.91
CA ILE A 47 -2.23 6.52 3.92
C ILE A 47 -3.64 6.92 4.37
N LYS A 48 -4.00 6.68 5.63
CA LYS A 48 -5.32 7.00 6.17
C LYS A 48 -5.61 8.51 6.19
N LYS A 49 -4.57 9.35 6.31
CA LYS A 49 -4.68 10.81 6.25
C LYS A 49 -4.72 11.35 4.82
N GLY A 50 -4.47 10.51 3.81
CA GLY A 50 -4.28 10.95 2.43
C GLY A 50 -2.93 11.62 2.19
N GLU A 51 -2.01 11.54 3.16
CA GLU A 51 -0.64 12.04 3.06
C GLU A 51 0.24 10.90 2.51
N TYR A 52 0.10 10.57 1.23
CA TYR A 52 0.96 9.58 0.58
C TYR A 52 1.79 10.26 -0.51
N VAL A 53 3.05 9.82 -0.61
CA VAL A 53 3.98 10.25 -1.66
C VAL A 53 3.73 9.35 -2.87
N SER A 54 3.46 9.96 -4.02
CA SER A 54 3.29 9.20 -5.26
C SER A 54 4.63 8.59 -5.67
N LEU A 55 4.61 7.43 -6.34
CA LEU A 55 5.84 6.75 -6.77
C LEU A 55 6.72 7.65 -7.65
N ASP A 56 6.10 8.60 -8.35
CA ASP A 56 6.75 9.57 -9.24
C ASP A 56 7.50 10.68 -8.50
N GLU A 57 7.23 10.87 -7.20
CA GLU A 57 7.91 11.84 -6.34
C GLU A 57 9.11 11.24 -5.61
N ILE A 58 9.34 9.93 -5.74
CA ILE A 58 10.51 9.24 -5.21
C ILE A 58 11.61 9.25 -6.28
N ASN A 59 12.61 10.13 -6.10
CA ASN A 59 13.81 10.14 -6.93
C ASN A 59 14.74 8.99 -6.50
N TRP A 60 14.98 8.05 -7.42
CA TRP A 60 15.90 6.91 -7.26
C TRP A 60 17.35 7.31 -7.49
#